data_AF-A0A9E2J5M1-F1
#
_entry.id   AF-A0A9E2J5M1-F1
#
_cell.length_a   1.000
_cell.length_b   1.000
_cell.length_c   1.000
_cell.angle_alpha   90.00
_cell.angle_beta   90.00
_cell.angle_gamma   90.00
#
_symmetry.space_group_name_H-M   'P 1'
#
loop_
_entity.id
_entity.type
_entity.pdbx_description
1 polymer ?
#
loop_
_entity_poly.entity_id
_entity_poly.type
_entity_poly.pdbx_seq_one_letter_code
_entity_poly.pdbx_strand_id
1 'polypeptide(L)'
;MLIPSKYEDINSNLLVLGSFVIQALKKHSYNIEDLFQRLKKNHSINLEQYFNVITFLWLADIVVLNTYQISLNISGKKDVSK
;
A
#
# COMPACT_ATOMS: atom_id res chain seq x y z
N MET A 1 4.78 -15.10 -0.19
CA MET A 1 3.89 -16.25 -0.48
C MET A 1 2.54 -15.99 0.18
N LEU A 2 1.39 -16.09 -0.51
CA LEU A 2 0.07 -15.78 0.11
C LEU A 2 -0.35 -16.82 1.16
N ILE A 3 0.22 -18.01 1.08
CA ILE A 3 0.07 -19.06 2.07
C ILE A 3 1.27 -18.95 3.02
N PRO A 4 1.08 -18.49 4.26
CA PRO A 4 2.15 -18.43 5.24
C PRO A 4 2.58 -19.84 5.64
N SER A 5 3.87 -20.03 5.91
CA SER A 5 4.30 -21.21 6.68
C SER A 5 3.87 -21.06 8.15
N LYS A 6 3.92 -22.14 8.94
CA LYS A 6 3.66 -22.08 10.40
C LYS A 6 4.53 -21.07 11.16
N TYR A 7 5.62 -20.60 10.55
CA TYR A 7 6.61 -19.72 11.15
C TYR A 7 6.57 -18.28 10.61
N GLU A 8 5.75 -18.02 9.58
CA GLU A 8 5.64 -16.69 8.97
C GLU A 8 4.34 -16.01 9.38
N ASP A 9 4.45 -14.79 9.91
CA ASP A 9 3.28 -13.96 10.15
C ASP A 9 2.74 -13.42 8.83
N ILE A 10 1.54 -13.86 8.44
CA ILE A 10 0.87 -13.41 7.22
C ILE A 10 0.65 -11.89 7.19
N ASN A 11 0.55 -11.24 8.35
CA ASN A 11 0.38 -9.80 8.45
C ASN A 11 1.64 -9.03 8.01
N SER A 12 2.79 -9.70 7.96
CA SER A 12 4.04 -9.13 7.44
C SER A 12 4.20 -9.30 5.92
N ASN A 13 3.28 -10.01 5.27
CA ASN A 13 3.35 -10.27 3.84
C ASN A 13 3.15 -9.00 3.01
N LEU A 14 4.01 -8.79 2.01
CA LEU A 14 4.00 -7.63 1.13
C LEU A 14 2.62 -7.36 0.50
N LEU A 15 1.91 -8.39 0.04
CA LEU A 15 0.61 -8.24 -0.62
C LEU A 15 -0.49 -7.87 0.39
N VAL A 16 -0.42 -8.43 1.60
CA VAL A 16 -1.36 -8.11 2.68
C VAL A 16 -1.16 -6.66 3.13
N LEU A 17 0.09 -6.25 3.37
CA LEU A 17 0.41 -4.86 3.69
C LEU A 17 0.03 -3.89 2.56
N GLY A 18 0.24 -4.28 1.30
CA GLY A 18 -0.21 -3.54 0.13
C GLY A 18 -1.72 -3.33 0.09
N SER A 19 -2.50 -4.32 0.52
CA SER A 19 -3.96 -4.19 0.61
C SER A 19 -4.40 -3.10 1.60
N PHE A 20 -3.69 -2.96 2.73
CA PHE A 20 -3.97 -1.92 3.72
C PHE A 20 -3.62 -0.52 3.19
N VAL A 21 -2.49 -0.40 2.47
CA VAL A 21 -2.13 0.84 1.76
C VAL A 21 -3.22 1.23 0.78
N ILE A 22 -3.62 0.32 -0.11
CA ILE A 22 -4.66 0.58 -1.12
C ILE A 22 -5.97 0.98 -0.44
N GLN A 23 -6.37 0.29 0.64
CA GLN A 23 -7.60 0.60 1.37
C GLN A 23 -7.56 1.98 2.02
N ALA A 24 -6.40 2.39 2.55
CA ALA A 24 -6.21 3.75 3.06
C ALA A 24 -6.35 4.79 1.94
N LEU A 25 -5.65 4.58 0.82
CA LEU A 25 -5.62 5.49 -0.32
C LEU A 25 -6.95 5.60 -1.09
N LYS A 26 -7.85 4.60 -0.97
CA LYS A 26 -9.22 4.69 -1.51
C LYS A 26 -10.02 5.85 -0.92
N LYS A 27 -9.68 6.33 0.28
CA LYS A 27 -10.39 7.42 0.94
C LYS A 27 -9.92 8.80 0.48
N HIS A 28 -8.61 9.00 0.37
CA HIS A 28 -7.97 10.23 -0.07
C HIS A 28 -6.46 10.00 -0.28
N SER A 29 -5.75 10.99 -0.82
CA SER A 29 -4.28 11.01 -0.84
C SER A 29 -3.71 11.26 0.55
N TYR A 30 -2.50 10.78 0.80
CA TYR A 30 -1.81 10.98 2.08
C TYR A 30 -0.44 11.60 1.84
N ASN A 31 0.07 12.34 2.82
CA ASN A 31 1.51 12.49 2.94
C ASN A 31 2.13 11.09 3.21
N ILE A 32 3.31 10.83 2.63
CA ILE A 32 4.01 9.55 2.78
C ILE A 32 4.28 9.23 4.26
N GLU A 33 4.63 10.21 5.08
CA GLU A 33 4.88 10.01 6.51
C GLU A 33 3.58 9.75 7.29
N ASP A 34 2.52 10.51 7.01
CA ASP A 34 1.22 10.32 7.67
C ASP A 34 0.65 8.92 7.41
N LEU A 35 0.80 8.43 6.18
CA LEU A 35 0.40 7.08 5.81
C LEU A 35 1.23 6.03 6.56
N PHE A 36 2.54 6.23 6.68
CA PHE A 36 3.41 5.35 7.45
C PHE A 36 2.99 5.30 8.92
N GLN A 37 2.80 6.46 9.58
CA GLN A 37 2.42 6.51 10.99
C GLN A 37 1.06 5.82 11.23
N ARG A 38 0.11 6.01 10.32
CA ARG A 38 -1.19 5.34 10.36
C ARG A 38 -1.05 3.82 10.27
N LEU A 39 -0.27 3.32 9.31
CA LEU A 39 -0.09 1.88 9.12
C LEU A 39 0.73 1.26 10.25
N LYS A 40 1.74 1.96 10.76
CA LYS A 40 2.54 1.54 11.92
C LYS A 40 1.66 1.34 13.15
N LYS A 41 0.73 2.28 13.41
CA LYS A 41 -0.20 2.20 14.54
C LYS A 41 -1.18 1.03 14.43
N ASN A 42 -1.65 0.72 13.22
CA ASN A 42 -2.75 -0.24 13.02
C ASN A 42 -2.29 -1.66 12.65
N HIS A 43 -1.11 -1.80 12.07
CA HIS A 43 -0.65 -3.06 11.47
C HIS A 43 0.80 -3.41 11.83
N SER A 44 1.42 -2.69 12.76
CA SER A 44 2.79 -2.93 13.23
C SER A 44 3.85 -2.99 12.12
N ILE A 45 3.60 -2.30 10.99
CA ILE A 45 4.53 -2.25 9.87
C ILE A 45 5.80 -1.48 10.26
N ASN A 46 6.96 -2.01 9.90
CA ASN A 46 8.23 -1.29 10.04
C ASN A 46 8.52 -0.42 8.79
N LEU A 47 9.54 0.43 8.87
CA LEU A 47 9.84 1.39 7.80
C LEU A 47 10.28 0.71 6.50
N GLU A 48 11.06 -0.35 6.60
CA GLU A 48 11.54 -1.13 5.45
C GLU A 48 10.38 -1.80 4.71
N GLN A 49 9.51 -2.50 5.44
CA GLN A 49 8.29 -3.10 4.91
C GLN A 49 7.41 -2.06 4.24
N TYR A 50 7.24 -0.90 4.86
CA TYR A 50 6.45 0.19 4.30
C TYR A 50 7.00 0.65 2.94
N PHE A 51 8.29 0.97 2.86
CA PHE A 51 8.89 1.39 1.60
C PHE A 51 8.86 0.27 0.55
N ASN A 52 9.11 -0.99 0.93
CA ASN A 52 8.99 -2.12 0.02
C ASN A 52 7.57 -2.22 -0.58
N VAL A 53 6.53 -2.02 0.24
CA VAL A 53 5.14 -1.99 -0.24
C VAL A 53 4.88 -0.82 -1.18
N ILE A 54 5.29 0.39 -0.80
CA ILE A 54 5.09 1.58 -1.66
C ILE A 54 5.81 1.41 -2.99
N THR A 55 7.07 0.97 -2.98
CA THR A 55 7.85 0.72 -4.19
C THR A 55 7.21 -0.35 -5.06
N PHE A 56 6.75 -1.46 -4.48
CA PHE A 56 6.04 -2.50 -5.23
C PHE A 56 4.77 -1.96 -5.90
N LEU A 57 3.94 -1.22 -5.16
CA LEU A 57 2.71 -0.65 -5.69
C LEU A 57 2.96 0.40 -6.78
N TRP A 58 4.04 1.17 -6.65
CA TRP A 58 4.44 2.17 -7.64
C TRP A 58 4.95 1.50 -8.93
N LEU A 59 5.81 0.49 -8.80
CA LEU A 59 6.27 -0.32 -9.94
C LEU A 59 5.12 -1.03 -10.67
N ALA A 60 4.04 -1.36 -9.95
CA ALA A 60 2.84 -1.97 -10.52
C ALA A 60 1.83 -0.94 -11.08
N ASP A 61 2.19 0.36 -11.15
CA ASP A 61 1.32 1.45 -11.57
C ASP A 61 0.02 1.61 -10.75
N ILE A 62 -0.05 1.05 -9.54
CA ILE A 62 -1.24 1.10 -8.68
C ILE A 62 -1.33 2.44 -7.93
N VAL A 63 -0.18 3.00 -7.56
CA VAL A 63 -0.08 4.28 -6.84
C VAL A 63 0.78 5.27 -7.60
N VAL A 64 0.50 6.55 -7.41
CA VAL A 64 1.30 7.64 -7.96
C VAL A 64 1.90 8.43 -6.80
N LEU A 65 3.16 8.82 -6.96
CA LEU A 65 3.90 9.65 -6.02
C LEU A 65 4.06 11.05 -6.60
N ASN A 66 3.71 12.07 -5.82
CA ASN A 66 3.93 13.47 -6.19
C ASN A 66 4.55 14.22 -5.00
N THR A 67 5.84 14.54 -5.12
CA THR A 67 6.67 15.18 -4.10
C THR A 67 6.65 14.43 -2.76
N TYR A 68 5.67 14.70 -1.90
CA TYR A 68 5.49 14.06 -0.59
C TYR A 68 4.13 13.40 -0.42
N GLN A 69 3.32 13.35 -1.49
CA GLN A 69 2.01 12.75 -1.47
C GLN A 69 1.98 11.44 -2.25
N ILE A 70 1.13 10.53 -1.77
CA ILE A 70 0.80 9.27 -2.41
C ILE A 70 -0.71 9.17 -2.60
N SER A 71 -1.14 8.71 -3.77
CA SER A 71 -2.53 8.50 -4.13
C SER A 71 -2.69 7.26 -5.00
N LEU A 72 -3.92 6.75 -5.13
CA LEU A 72 -4.21 5.70 -6.11
C LEU A 72 -4.11 6.27 -7.53
N ASN A 73 -3.54 5.48 -8.43
CA ASN A 73 -3.58 5.76 -9.85
C ASN A 73 -4.99 5.51 -10.40
N ILE A 74 -5.74 6.58 -10.65
CA ILE A 74 -7.15 6.51 -11.08
C ILE A 74 -7.27 6.14 -12.57
N SER A 75 -6.16 6.04 -13.32
CA SER A 75 -6.18 5.63 -14.74
C SER A 75 -6.81 4.25 -14.96
N GLY A 76 -6.86 3.37 -13.95
CA GLY A 76 -7.52 2.06 -14.05
C GLY A 76 -9.05 2.05 -13.97
N LYS A 77 -9.72 3.20 -13.77
CA LYS A 77 -11.20 3.28 -13.61
C LYS A 77 -11.99 3.70 -14.87
N LYS A 78 -11.36 3.76 -16.04
CA LYS A 78 -12.00 4.26 -17.27
C LYS A 78 -12.66 3.23 -18.21
N ASP A 79 -12.62 1.93 -17.93
CA ASP A 79 -13.15 0.91 -18.87
C ASP A 79 -14.18 -0.07 -18.27
N VAL A 80 -15.19 0.44 -17.58
CA VAL A 80 -16.44 -0.33 -17.37
C VAL A 80 -17.66 0.58 -17.57
N SER A 81 -17.83 1.06 -18.80
CA SER A 81 -19.10 1.56 -19.32
C SER A 81 -19.17 1.28 -20.81
N LYS A 82 -19.67 0.10 -21.17
CA LYS A 82 -20.45 -0.14 -22.40
C LYS A 82 -21.54 -1.14 -22.08
#